data_AF-A0A2U3DP25-F1
#
_entry.id   AF-A0A2U3DP25-F1
#
_cell.length_a   1.000
_cell.length_b   1.000
_cell.length_c   1.000
_cell.angle_alpha   90.00
_cell.angle_beta   90.00
_cell.angle_gamma   90.00
#
_symmetry.space_group_name_H-M   'P 1'
#
loop_
_entity.id
_entity.type
_entity.pdbx_description
1 polymer ?
#
loop_
_entity_poly.entity_id
_entity_poly.type
_entity_poly.pdbx_seq_one_letter_code
_entity_poly.pdbx_strand_id
1 'polypeptide(L)'
;MISRPANGLVLKVTCTGLGRSDDGFLFLSSHDTYVFDRLAAKCVDAVRADSKGVGGLYIYVEDPYYEYRANLAAWNDFCGMLFSMLKLIEISALYKLGSFWLACMEGLTWGVFSICAVGLIAFGVSREHGSYRKARIETDILVGQLPTPTAVGGERRILLGIPANSMHHIAWKVTWLACAVVSMASLILHYLILRNLDPAAFYAWVGFQLLWLLSRMVFFHLTHKHGELSGHVFVQAEWKKLDTSWRARIRNLAYSLSTHQTYIHPRKRYSYEEDAVELPDFGTVVEEFSISEARNGEVKINVTSVVGDTLLAAICWVGGEAPHLTGSSLYDSCIVQCCVADETVSIPAVRVLTSTRPRILANDEIAPDRVFPPRGSSNHGPLNVSWYYWIPCGPGLWLQMQGDNLRFLGSRSAKVMTDNQVTAVLQGDEMFVSFRDAKELSTVVEASREACRAAINFKA
;
A
#
# COMPACT_ATOMS: atom_id res chain seq x y z
N MET A 1 22.99 -5.28 -1.90
CA MET A 1 22.84 -3.83 -2.08
C MET A 1 21.38 -3.54 -2.37
N ILE A 2 20.69 -2.86 -1.46
CA ILE A 2 19.30 -2.42 -1.63
C ILE A 2 19.39 -1.07 -2.34
N SER A 3 18.97 -0.98 -3.60
CA SER A 3 18.85 0.32 -4.28
C SER A 3 17.68 1.06 -3.62
N ARG A 4 17.97 2.23 -3.03
CA ARG A 4 16.91 3.16 -2.67
C ARG A 4 16.41 3.78 -3.99
N PRO A 5 15.13 3.67 -4.34
CA PRO A 5 14.59 4.53 -5.38
C PRO A 5 14.79 5.98 -4.92
N ALA A 6 15.37 6.81 -5.79
CA ALA A 6 15.59 8.21 -5.50
C ALA A 6 14.24 8.90 -5.22
N ASN A 7 14.02 9.31 -3.96
CA ASN A 7 13.03 10.29 -3.50
C ASN A 7 11.53 10.02 -3.79
N GLY A 8 11.09 8.77 -3.93
CA GLY A 8 9.67 8.42 -4.04
C GLY A 8 9.18 7.52 -2.91
N LEU A 9 8.05 7.87 -2.28
CA LEU A 9 7.32 6.97 -1.38
C LEU A 9 6.60 5.93 -2.23
N VAL A 10 6.56 4.66 -1.83
CA VAL A 10 5.93 3.61 -2.64
C VAL A 10 4.94 2.82 -1.80
N LEU A 11 3.75 2.62 -2.37
CA LEU A 11 2.70 1.83 -1.77
C LEU A 11 2.60 0.46 -2.45
N LYS A 12 2.71 -0.60 -1.65
CA LYS A 12 2.66 -2.00 -2.08
C LYS A 12 1.37 -2.63 -1.55
N VAL A 13 0.55 -3.18 -2.44
CA VAL A 13 -0.67 -3.92 -2.09
C VAL A 13 -0.52 -5.37 -2.52
N THR A 14 -0.82 -6.29 -1.62
CA THR A 14 -0.75 -7.74 -1.92
C THR A 14 -2.17 -8.30 -2.01
N CYS A 15 -2.46 -8.95 -3.12
CA CYS A 15 -3.75 -9.53 -3.46
C CYS A 15 -3.64 -11.06 -3.60
N THR A 16 -4.67 -11.81 -3.20
CA THR A 16 -4.79 -13.23 -3.55
C THR A 16 -5.93 -13.47 -4.51
N GLY A 17 -5.65 -14.18 -5.61
CA GLY A 17 -6.68 -14.76 -6.46
C GLY A 17 -7.21 -16.08 -5.89
N LEU A 18 -8.10 -16.01 -4.90
CA LEU A 18 -8.86 -17.19 -4.45
C LEU A 18 -10.18 -17.30 -5.23
N GLY A 19 -10.10 -17.92 -6.41
CA GLY A 19 -11.23 -18.61 -7.06
C GLY A 19 -12.34 -17.77 -7.72
N ARG A 20 -12.56 -18.02 -9.03
CA ARG A 20 -13.80 -17.91 -9.82
C ARG A 20 -15.02 -17.27 -9.13
N SER A 21 -14.95 -15.98 -8.89
CA SER A 21 -16.09 -15.07 -8.86
C SER A 21 -15.77 -14.00 -9.89
N ASP A 22 -16.75 -13.47 -10.61
CA ASP A 22 -16.54 -12.45 -11.63
C ASP A 22 -15.92 -11.14 -11.06
N ASP A 23 -15.79 -11.05 -9.72
CA ASP A 23 -15.06 -10.03 -8.95
C ASP A 23 -13.94 -10.61 -8.01
N GLY A 24 -13.50 -11.85 -8.25
CA GLY A 24 -12.83 -12.74 -7.26
C GLY A 24 -11.33 -12.52 -6.96
N PHE A 25 -10.93 -11.34 -6.46
CA PHE A 25 -9.64 -11.17 -5.77
C PHE A 25 -9.85 -10.68 -4.34
N LEU A 26 -9.30 -11.41 -3.37
CA LEU A 26 -9.38 -11.05 -1.96
C LEU A 26 -8.16 -10.21 -1.59
N PHE A 27 -8.41 -8.99 -1.12
CA PHE A 27 -7.38 -8.10 -0.58
C PHE A 27 -6.81 -8.72 0.71
N LEU A 28 -5.50 -9.00 0.73
CA LEU A 28 -4.87 -9.57 1.91
C LEU A 28 -4.29 -8.51 2.83
N SER A 29 -3.57 -7.54 2.24
CA SER A 29 -2.87 -6.51 3.00
C SER A 29 -2.31 -5.40 2.10
N SER A 30 -2.21 -4.20 2.67
CA SER A 30 -1.46 -3.07 2.11
C SER A 30 -0.34 -2.67 3.07
N HIS A 31 0.81 -2.32 2.52
CA HIS A 31 1.97 -1.90 3.31
C HIS A 31 2.70 -0.75 2.61
N ASP A 32 2.95 0.32 3.37
CA ASP A 32 3.88 1.36 2.95
C ASP A 32 5.29 0.77 3.00
N THR A 33 5.93 0.72 1.84
CA THR A 33 7.18 -0.01 1.70
C THR A 33 8.25 0.93 1.19
N TYR A 34 9.18 1.30 2.08
CA TYR A 34 10.36 2.09 1.73
C TYR A 34 11.54 1.22 1.25
N VAL A 35 11.40 -0.10 1.36
CA VAL A 35 12.41 -1.09 0.96
C VAL A 35 11.73 -2.21 0.20
N PHE A 36 11.94 -2.22 -1.11
CA PHE A 36 11.51 -3.33 -1.94
C PHE A 36 12.37 -4.56 -1.69
N ASP A 37 11.74 -5.73 -1.75
CA ASP A 37 12.47 -6.95 -2.06
C ASP A 37 13.11 -6.84 -3.47
N ARG A 38 14.12 -7.66 -3.73
CA ARG A 38 14.90 -7.58 -4.99
C ARG A 38 14.02 -7.74 -6.23
N LEU A 39 12.94 -8.53 -6.15
CA LEU A 39 12.02 -8.79 -7.26
C LEU A 39 11.20 -7.53 -7.56
N ALA A 40 10.53 -6.99 -6.54
CA ALA A 40 9.75 -5.77 -6.67
C ALA A 40 10.61 -4.59 -7.16
N ALA A 41 11.83 -4.42 -6.62
CA ALA A 41 12.77 -3.39 -7.07
C ALA A 41 13.08 -3.51 -8.58
N LYS A 42 13.42 -4.73 -9.05
CA LYS A 42 13.67 -5.00 -10.46
C LYS A 42 12.47 -4.72 -11.34
N CYS A 43 11.27 -5.11 -10.91
CA CYS A 43 10.03 -4.84 -11.64
C CYS A 43 9.79 -3.33 -11.79
N VAL A 44 10.02 -2.56 -10.73
CA VAL A 44 9.89 -1.10 -10.74
C VAL A 44 10.94 -0.45 -11.64
N ASP A 45 12.18 -0.94 -11.61
CA ASP A 45 13.28 -0.43 -12.44
C ASP A 45 13.11 -0.76 -13.93
N ALA A 46 12.43 -1.87 -14.25
CA ALA A 46 12.16 -2.31 -15.62
C ALA A 46 11.18 -1.39 -16.37
N VAL A 47 10.35 -0.65 -15.64
CA VAL A 47 9.31 0.21 -16.20
C VAL A 47 9.75 1.67 -16.15
N ARG A 48 9.92 2.31 -17.31
CA ARG A 48 10.20 3.76 -17.39
C ARG A 48 8.90 4.56 -17.29
N ALA A 49 8.95 5.73 -16.67
CA ALA A 49 7.87 6.71 -16.77
C ALA A 49 7.75 7.18 -18.23
N ASP A 50 6.53 7.39 -18.70
CA ASP A 50 6.31 7.96 -20.04
C ASP A 50 6.84 9.41 -20.06
N SER A 51 7.38 9.80 -21.21
CA SER A 51 7.87 11.13 -21.58
C SER A 51 6.91 12.30 -21.30
N LYS A 52 5.62 12.02 -21.07
CA LYS A 52 4.56 13.01 -20.82
C LYS A 52 4.25 13.26 -19.34
N GLY A 53 4.95 12.62 -18.40
CA GLY A 53 4.68 12.75 -16.96
C GLY A 53 3.34 12.18 -16.49
N VAL A 54 2.51 11.67 -17.41
CA VAL A 54 1.30 10.90 -17.10
C VAL A 54 1.74 9.47 -16.81
N GLY A 55 1.48 9.04 -15.59
CA GLY A 55 1.93 7.74 -15.13
C GLY A 55 1.38 6.57 -15.94
N GLY A 56 2.27 5.67 -16.35
CA GLY A 56 1.89 4.48 -17.10
C GLY A 56 1.30 3.38 -16.20
N LEU A 57 0.33 2.66 -16.75
CA LEU A 57 -0.21 1.43 -16.19
C LEU A 57 0.43 0.25 -16.91
N TYR A 58 0.95 -0.70 -16.13
CA TYR A 58 1.68 -1.85 -16.64
C TYR A 58 1.16 -3.13 -16.01
N ILE A 59 0.85 -4.10 -16.85
CA ILE A 59 0.42 -5.43 -16.40
C ILE A 59 1.59 -6.38 -16.61
N TYR A 60 1.92 -7.13 -15.56
CA TYR A 60 2.86 -8.23 -15.65
C TYR A 60 2.28 -9.32 -16.56
N VAL A 61 2.96 -9.59 -17.67
CA VAL A 61 2.63 -10.67 -18.58
C VAL A 61 3.68 -11.74 -18.42
N GLU A 62 3.21 -12.98 -18.30
CA GLU A 62 4.09 -14.12 -18.24
C GLU A 62 4.83 -14.29 -19.57
N ASP A 63 6.15 -14.44 -19.47
CA ASP A 63 6.96 -14.78 -20.63
C ASP A 63 6.58 -16.19 -21.13
N PRO A 64 6.29 -16.38 -22.42
CA PRO A 64 5.90 -17.69 -22.97
C PRO A 64 6.96 -18.78 -22.75
N TYR A 65 8.23 -18.43 -22.55
CA TYR A 65 9.32 -19.36 -22.22
C TYR A 65 9.56 -19.51 -20.72
N TYR A 66 8.64 -19.02 -19.88
CA TYR A 66 8.77 -19.08 -18.42
C TYR A 66 8.82 -20.52 -17.91
N GLU A 67 7.88 -21.39 -18.31
CA GLU A 67 7.84 -22.79 -17.84
C GLU A 67 9.13 -23.55 -18.16
N TYR A 68 9.66 -23.37 -19.36
CA TYR A 68 10.92 -23.97 -19.77
C TYR A 68 12.08 -23.52 -18.86
N ARG A 69 12.18 -22.22 -18.57
CA ARG A 69 13.22 -21.68 -17.67
C ARG A 69 13.01 -22.11 -16.22
N ALA A 70 11.77 -22.24 -15.77
CA ALA A 70 11.45 -22.73 -14.43
C ALA A 70 11.89 -24.20 -14.26
N ASN A 71 11.60 -25.04 -15.25
CA ASN A 71 12.06 -26.43 -15.24
C ASN A 71 13.60 -26.52 -15.26
N LEU A 72 14.27 -25.69 -16.05
CA LEU A 72 15.73 -25.62 -16.07
C LEU A 72 16.31 -25.16 -14.72
N ALA A 73 15.69 -24.18 -14.07
CA ALA A 73 16.09 -23.71 -12.75
C ALA A 73 15.92 -24.80 -11.67
N ALA A 74 14.79 -25.50 -11.67
CA ALA A 74 14.55 -26.64 -10.77
C ALA A 74 15.55 -27.77 -11.00
N TRP A 75 15.88 -28.07 -12.25
CA TRP A 75 16.91 -29.04 -12.60
C TRP A 75 18.29 -28.63 -12.08
N ASN A 76 18.64 -27.34 -12.16
CA ASN A 76 19.88 -26.82 -11.61
C ASN A 76 19.94 -26.89 -10.08
N ASP A 77 18.82 -26.64 -9.38
CA ASP A 77 18.73 -26.84 -7.93
C ASP A 77 18.95 -28.31 -7.57
N PHE A 78 18.33 -29.23 -8.31
CA PHE A 78 18.50 -30.66 -8.12
C PHE A 78 19.95 -31.11 -8.38
N CYS A 79 20.57 -30.65 -9.46
CA CYS A 79 21.98 -30.90 -9.75
C CYS A 79 22.89 -30.35 -8.64
N GLY A 80 22.61 -29.15 -8.13
CA GLY A 80 23.33 -28.56 -7.01
C GLY A 80 23.23 -29.39 -5.74
N MET A 81 22.03 -29.92 -5.45
CA MET A 81 21.80 -30.86 -4.35
C MET A 81 22.58 -32.16 -4.52
N LEU A 82 22.61 -32.74 -5.72
CA LEU A 82 23.42 -33.92 -6.01
C LEU A 82 24.92 -33.63 -5.83
N PHE A 83 25.40 -32.49 -6.32
CA PHE A 83 26.79 -32.08 -6.15
C PHE A 83 27.16 -31.90 -4.67
N SER A 84 26.23 -31.43 -3.83
CA SER A 84 26.45 -31.29 -2.39
C SER A 84 26.73 -32.63 -1.67
N MET A 85 26.34 -33.78 -2.26
CA MET A 85 26.62 -35.10 -1.70
C MET A 85 28.12 -35.41 -1.65
N LEU A 86 28.95 -34.72 -2.45
CA LEU A 86 30.41 -34.81 -2.35
C LEU A 86 30.93 -34.40 -0.96
N LYS A 87 30.14 -33.68 -0.14
CA LYS A 87 30.45 -33.38 1.27
C LYS A 87 30.65 -34.65 2.10
N LEU A 88 30.05 -35.78 1.71
CA LEU A 88 30.28 -37.08 2.36
C LEU A 88 31.74 -37.54 2.26
N ILE A 89 32.50 -37.09 1.25
CA ILE A 89 33.93 -37.38 1.12
C ILE A 89 34.72 -36.71 2.25
N GLU A 90 34.42 -35.43 2.55
CA GLU A 90 35.04 -34.72 3.68
C GLU A 90 34.70 -35.42 4.99
N ILE A 91 33.42 -35.70 5.23
CA ILE A 91 32.96 -36.36 6.46
C ILE A 91 33.68 -37.70 6.64
N SER A 92 33.81 -38.48 5.58
CA SER A 92 34.52 -39.77 5.58
C SER A 92 36.03 -39.60 5.81
N ALA A 93 36.65 -38.57 5.23
CA ALA A 93 38.07 -38.28 5.40
C ALA A 93 38.38 -37.85 6.84
N LEU A 94 37.59 -36.95 7.42
CA LEU A 94 37.72 -36.50 8.81
C LEU A 94 37.52 -37.65 9.80
N TYR A 95 36.56 -38.53 9.53
CA TYR A 95 36.35 -39.75 10.32
C TYR A 95 37.57 -40.67 10.27
N LYS A 96 38.14 -40.92 9.09
CA LYS A 96 39.35 -41.75 8.92
C LYS A 96 40.60 -41.14 9.57
N LEU A 97 40.68 -39.82 9.67
CA LEU A 97 41.75 -39.10 10.38
C LEU A 97 41.53 -39.07 11.91
N GLY A 98 40.56 -39.81 12.44
CA GLY A 98 40.30 -39.91 13.88
C GLY A 98 39.52 -38.74 14.47
N SER A 99 39.10 -37.78 13.65
CA SER A 99 38.36 -36.59 14.10
C SER A 99 36.85 -36.82 14.09
N PHE A 100 36.39 -37.74 14.95
CA PHE A 100 34.99 -38.17 14.99
C PHE A 100 34.02 -37.01 15.21
N TRP A 101 34.30 -36.15 16.20
CA TRP A 101 33.42 -35.04 16.57
C TRP A 101 33.31 -34.00 15.45
N LEU A 102 34.42 -33.68 14.77
CA LEU A 102 34.40 -32.75 13.65
C LEU A 102 33.62 -33.32 12.46
N ALA A 103 33.81 -34.60 12.15
CA ALA A 103 33.05 -35.30 11.11
C ALA A 103 31.53 -35.30 11.42
N CYS A 104 31.15 -35.55 12.67
CA CYS A 104 29.75 -35.50 13.09
C CYS A 104 29.15 -34.10 12.98
N MET A 105 29.89 -33.06 13.35
CA MET A 105 29.41 -31.66 13.28
C MET A 105 29.21 -31.19 11.84
N GLU A 106 30.16 -31.50 10.95
CA GLU A 106 30.04 -31.22 9.52
C GLU A 106 28.88 -32.01 8.89
N GLY A 107 28.75 -33.29 9.26
CA GLY A 107 27.68 -34.17 8.79
C GLY A 107 26.29 -33.74 9.24
N LEU A 108 26.12 -33.39 10.52
CA LEU A 108 24.85 -32.92 11.06
C LEU A 108 24.45 -31.58 10.42
N THR A 109 25.39 -30.64 10.34
CA THR A 109 25.15 -29.33 9.73
C THR A 109 24.72 -29.52 8.28
N TRP A 110 25.49 -30.26 7.48
CA TRP A 110 25.13 -30.56 6.10
C TRP A 110 23.78 -31.29 5.98
N GLY A 111 23.51 -32.26 6.84
CA GLY A 111 22.28 -33.04 6.82
C GLY A 111 21.03 -32.17 7.02
N VAL A 112 21.06 -31.24 7.99
CA VAL A 112 19.94 -30.30 8.20
C VAL A 112 19.74 -29.41 6.97
N PHE A 113 20.82 -28.81 6.45
CA PHE A 113 20.73 -27.95 5.26
C PHE A 113 20.19 -28.71 4.05
N SER A 114 20.62 -29.96 3.85
CA SER A 114 20.15 -30.81 2.77
C SER A 114 18.67 -31.16 2.89
N ILE A 115 18.20 -31.54 4.09
CA ILE A 115 16.78 -31.82 4.35
C ILE A 115 15.93 -30.57 4.09
N CYS A 116 16.36 -29.41 4.59
CA CYS A 116 15.67 -28.15 4.34
C CYS A 116 15.61 -27.82 2.85
N ALA A 117 16.71 -27.99 2.12
CA ALA A 117 16.76 -27.73 0.68
C ALA A 117 15.85 -28.69 -0.11
N VAL A 118 15.86 -29.99 0.19
CA VAL A 118 14.92 -30.97 -0.40
C VAL A 118 13.48 -30.59 -0.07
N GLY A 119 13.19 -30.18 1.16
CA GLY A 119 11.88 -29.70 1.55
C GLY A 119 11.42 -28.50 0.71
N LEU A 120 12.28 -27.49 0.55
CA LEU A 120 11.97 -26.32 -0.29
C LEU A 120 11.72 -26.71 -1.76
N ILE A 121 12.49 -27.65 -2.32
CA ILE A 121 12.29 -28.16 -3.68
C ILE A 121 10.95 -28.93 -3.78
N ALA A 122 10.68 -29.82 -2.82
CA ALA A 122 9.47 -30.64 -2.79
C ALA A 122 8.19 -29.79 -2.63
N PHE A 123 8.25 -28.72 -1.85
CA PHE A 123 7.17 -27.74 -1.73
C PHE A 123 7.06 -26.79 -2.94
N GLY A 124 8.00 -26.84 -3.89
CA GLY A 124 8.03 -25.94 -5.03
C GLY A 124 8.23 -24.48 -4.61
N VAL A 125 9.06 -24.22 -3.60
CA VAL A 125 9.39 -22.86 -3.13
C VAL A 125 10.89 -22.62 -3.10
N SER A 126 11.73 -23.53 -3.62
CA SER A 126 13.20 -23.42 -3.62
C SER A 126 13.73 -22.18 -4.34
N ARG A 127 12.97 -21.65 -5.29
CA ARG A 127 13.21 -20.36 -5.96
C ARG A 127 11.88 -19.69 -6.23
N GLU A 128 11.94 -18.51 -6.87
CA GLU A 128 10.79 -17.77 -7.45
C GLU A 128 9.97 -18.57 -8.52
N HIS A 129 10.12 -19.90 -8.56
CA HIS A 129 9.87 -20.77 -9.69
C HIS A 129 8.98 -21.98 -9.36
N GLY A 130 8.14 -21.95 -8.32
CA GLY A 130 7.27 -23.10 -8.06
C GLY A 130 5.89 -22.78 -7.54
N SER A 131 5.10 -23.87 -7.40
CA SER A 131 3.65 -24.07 -7.26
C SER A 131 2.81 -23.07 -6.46
N TYR A 132 3.43 -22.10 -5.79
CA TYR A 132 2.80 -20.93 -5.17
C TYR A 132 1.91 -20.13 -6.13
N ARG A 133 2.11 -20.31 -7.44
CA ARG A 133 1.27 -19.73 -8.50
C ARG A 133 -0.09 -20.40 -8.68
N LYS A 134 -0.27 -21.67 -8.26
CA LYS A 134 -1.63 -22.26 -8.21
C LYS A 134 -2.55 -21.50 -7.23
N ALA A 135 -1.97 -20.84 -6.23
CA ALA A 135 -2.69 -19.97 -5.29
C ALA A 135 -2.80 -18.50 -5.76
N ARG A 136 -2.27 -18.14 -6.96
CA ARG A 136 -2.30 -16.80 -7.57
C ARG A 136 -2.10 -15.65 -6.56
N ILE A 137 -1.05 -15.74 -5.73
CA ILE A 137 -0.68 -14.60 -4.89
C ILE A 137 0.10 -13.63 -5.75
N GLU A 138 -0.51 -12.47 -5.98
CA GLU A 138 0.02 -11.43 -6.84
C GLU A 138 0.10 -10.12 -6.06
N THR A 139 1.07 -9.31 -6.44
CA THR A 139 1.37 -8.04 -5.80
C THR A 139 1.13 -6.94 -6.83
N ASP A 140 0.42 -5.92 -6.38
CA ASP A 140 0.20 -4.68 -7.10
C ASP A 140 1.02 -3.58 -6.45
N ILE A 141 1.66 -2.74 -7.26
CA ILE A 141 2.56 -1.71 -6.76
C ILE A 141 2.16 -0.37 -7.39
N LEU A 142 1.99 0.62 -6.54
CA LEU A 142 1.81 2.02 -6.91
C LEU A 142 3.10 2.77 -6.55
N VAL A 143 3.91 3.05 -7.56
CA VAL A 143 5.20 3.74 -7.42
C VAL A 143 5.03 5.19 -7.83
N GLY A 144 5.66 6.12 -7.13
CA GLY A 144 5.73 7.51 -7.57
C GLY A 144 6.13 8.47 -6.47
N GLN A 145 5.96 9.75 -6.70
CA GLN A 145 5.88 10.70 -5.60
C GLN A 145 4.42 10.73 -5.16
N LEU A 146 4.08 9.94 -4.14
CA LEU A 146 2.69 9.82 -3.68
C LEU A 146 2.15 11.19 -3.22
N PRO A 147 0.89 11.51 -3.55
CA PRO A 147 0.25 12.71 -3.05
C PRO A 147 0.10 12.65 -1.54
N THR A 148 0.30 13.79 -0.89
CA THR A 148 -0.05 13.97 0.51
C THR A 148 -1.25 14.92 0.60
N PRO A 149 -1.86 15.08 1.78
CA PRO A 149 -2.98 16.00 1.93
C PRO A 149 -2.62 17.47 1.59
N THR A 150 -1.35 17.84 1.69
CA THR A 150 -0.89 19.22 1.44
C THR A 150 0.04 19.37 0.24
N ALA A 151 0.60 18.26 -0.27
CA ALA A 151 1.53 18.26 -1.38
C ALA A 151 0.95 17.53 -2.59
N VAL A 152 1.19 18.10 -3.76
CA VAL A 152 0.84 17.50 -5.04
C VAL A 152 1.64 16.21 -5.23
N GLY A 153 0.96 15.14 -5.68
CA GLY A 153 1.64 13.93 -6.10
C GLY A 153 2.36 14.17 -7.42
N GLY A 154 3.52 13.54 -7.61
CA GLY A 154 4.28 13.63 -8.87
C GLY A 154 3.90 12.55 -9.85
N GLU A 155 4.86 12.19 -10.71
CA GLU A 155 4.73 11.07 -11.63
C GLU A 155 4.44 9.77 -10.89
N ARG A 156 3.62 8.93 -11.51
CA ARG A 156 3.16 7.66 -10.94
C ARG A 156 3.37 6.51 -11.90
N ARG A 157 3.44 5.29 -11.39
CA ARG A 157 3.49 4.06 -12.18
C ARG A 157 2.68 3.02 -11.43
N ILE A 158 1.76 2.38 -12.14
CA ILE A 158 0.98 1.27 -11.60
C ILE A 158 1.52 0.01 -12.23
N LEU A 159 2.00 -0.92 -11.40
CA LEU A 159 2.40 -2.26 -11.84
C LEU A 159 1.44 -3.26 -11.23
N LEU A 160 0.78 -4.05 -12.06
CA LEU A 160 -0.19 -5.04 -11.62
C LEU A 160 0.29 -6.47 -11.89
N GLY A 161 -0.13 -7.40 -11.04
CA GLY A 161 0.05 -8.83 -11.29
C GLY A 161 1.46 -9.36 -11.03
N ILE A 162 2.29 -8.65 -10.26
CA ILE A 162 3.66 -9.10 -9.98
C ILE A 162 3.60 -10.36 -9.12
N PRO A 163 4.26 -11.46 -9.49
CA PRO A 163 4.24 -12.66 -8.67
C PRO A 163 4.84 -12.40 -7.28
N ALA A 164 4.20 -12.94 -6.23
CA ALA A 164 4.74 -12.81 -4.89
C ALA A 164 6.12 -13.48 -4.77
N ASN A 165 7.03 -12.84 -4.04
CA ASN A 165 8.36 -13.40 -3.80
C ASN A 165 8.26 -14.66 -2.92
N SER A 166 8.65 -15.81 -3.49
CA SER A 166 8.69 -17.11 -2.81
C SER A 166 9.46 -17.10 -1.49
N MET A 167 10.48 -16.24 -1.35
CA MET A 167 11.31 -16.13 -0.15
C MET A 167 10.52 -15.64 1.08
N HIS A 168 9.36 -15.02 0.88
CA HIS A 168 8.46 -14.63 1.99
C HIS A 168 7.60 -15.79 2.50
N HIS A 169 7.61 -16.94 1.83
CA HIS A 169 6.89 -18.12 2.25
C HIS A 169 7.35 -18.61 3.64
N ILE A 170 6.42 -19.17 4.41
CA ILE A 170 6.69 -19.67 5.76
C ILE A 170 7.78 -20.75 5.74
N ALA A 171 7.82 -21.61 4.72
CA ALA A 171 8.86 -22.64 4.61
C ALA A 171 10.27 -22.04 4.55
N TRP A 172 10.45 -20.91 3.87
CA TRP A 172 11.73 -20.21 3.87
C TRP A 172 12.07 -19.67 5.25
N LYS A 173 11.11 -19.06 5.97
CA LYS A 173 11.33 -18.56 7.33
C LYS A 173 11.76 -19.69 8.28
N VAL A 174 11.11 -20.85 8.19
CA VAL A 174 11.44 -22.04 8.98
C VAL A 174 12.83 -22.56 8.62
N THR A 175 13.14 -22.70 7.33
CA THR A 175 14.48 -23.11 6.87
C THR A 175 15.57 -22.16 7.36
N TRP A 176 15.37 -20.85 7.22
CA TRP A 176 16.34 -19.86 7.69
C TRP A 176 16.58 -19.96 9.20
N LEU A 177 15.52 -20.09 9.99
CA LEU A 177 15.63 -20.25 11.44
C LEU A 177 16.39 -21.54 11.81
N ALA A 178 16.02 -22.67 11.23
CA ALA A 178 16.67 -23.96 11.49
C ALA A 178 18.16 -23.92 11.13
N CYS A 179 18.49 -23.43 9.93
CA CYS A 179 19.86 -23.32 9.46
C CYS A 179 20.68 -22.33 10.32
N ALA A 180 20.09 -21.23 10.77
CA ALA A 180 20.77 -20.27 11.64
C ALA A 180 21.11 -20.88 13.00
N VAL A 181 20.16 -21.58 13.64
CA VAL A 181 20.37 -22.25 14.93
C VAL A 181 21.46 -23.30 14.82
N VAL A 182 21.41 -24.16 13.79
CA VAL A 182 22.42 -25.19 13.59
C VAL A 182 23.79 -24.59 13.27
N SER A 183 23.85 -23.51 12.48
CA SER A 183 25.11 -22.83 12.17
C SER A 183 25.74 -22.19 13.42
N MET A 184 24.93 -21.57 14.28
CA MET A 184 25.42 -20.99 15.54
C MET A 184 25.94 -22.06 16.50
N ALA A 185 25.17 -23.13 16.69
CA ALA A 185 25.61 -24.26 17.51
C ALA A 185 26.89 -24.88 16.94
N SER A 186 26.95 -25.05 15.61
CA SER A 186 28.10 -25.59 14.91
C SER A 186 29.33 -24.71 15.10
N LEU A 187 29.22 -23.40 14.95
CA LEU A 187 30.34 -22.47 15.14
C LEU A 187 30.92 -22.53 16.56
N ILE A 188 30.07 -22.58 17.59
CA ILE A 188 30.49 -22.71 18.99
C ILE A 188 31.24 -24.03 19.20
N LEU A 189 30.69 -25.14 18.69
CA LEU A 189 31.33 -26.46 18.85
C LEU A 189 32.64 -26.56 18.08
N HIS A 190 32.74 -25.98 16.87
CA HIS A 190 34.00 -25.92 16.12
C HIS A 190 35.08 -25.20 16.93
N TYR A 191 34.75 -24.06 17.55
CA TYR A 191 35.71 -23.34 18.40
C TYR A 191 36.25 -24.20 19.55
N LEU A 192 35.40 -24.99 20.19
CA LEU A 192 35.81 -25.88 21.29
C LEU A 192 36.64 -27.07 20.80
N ILE A 193 36.30 -27.65 19.66
CA ILE A 193 36.93 -28.86 19.11
C ILE A 193 38.30 -28.53 18.48
N LEU A 194 38.42 -27.41 17.77
CA LEU A 194 39.63 -27.03 17.02
C LEU A 194 40.87 -26.90 17.92
N ARG A 195 40.69 -26.56 19.20
CA ARG A 195 41.81 -26.46 20.17
C ARG A 195 42.57 -27.79 20.35
N ASN A 196 41.87 -28.91 20.21
CA ASN A 196 42.40 -30.23 20.54
C ASN A 196 42.59 -31.11 19.30
N LEU A 197 42.54 -30.51 18.10
CA LEU A 197 42.60 -31.27 16.85
C LEU A 197 44.03 -31.66 16.48
N ASP A 198 44.19 -32.87 15.94
CA ASP A 198 45.44 -33.27 15.31
C ASP A 198 45.75 -32.38 14.09
N PRO A 199 47.02 -31.97 13.88
CA PRO A 199 47.39 -31.10 12.76
C PRO A 199 46.97 -31.64 11.39
N ALA A 200 47.06 -32.96 11.15
CA ALA A 200 46.69 -33.54 9.86
C ALA A 200 45.18 -33.40 9.60
N ALA A 201 44.36 -33.66 10.62
CA ALA A 201 42.92 -33.45 10.55
C ALA A 201 42.56 -31.98 10.35
N PHE A 202 43.31 -31.06 10.98
CA PHE A 202 43.08 -29.62 10.87
C PHE A 202 43.34 -29.12 9.45
N TYR A 203 44.51 -29.44 8.88
CA TYR A 203 44.86 -29.01 7.53
C TYR A 203 43.95 -29.66 6.47
N ALA A 204 43.57 -30.92 6.66
CA ALA A 204 42.60 -31.58 5.79
C ALA A 204 41.25 -30.84 5.82
N TRP A 205 40.72 -30.53 7.00
CA TRP A 205 39.49 -29.76 7.16
C TRP A 205 39.60 -28.38 6.48
N VAL A 206 40.66 -27.61 6.75
CA VAL A 206 40.88 -26.31 6.11
C VAL A 206 40.91 -26.43 4.58
N GLY A 207 41.58 -27.46 4.05
CA GLY A 207 41.62 -27.74 2.62
C GLY A 207 40.23 -27.99 2.03
N PHE A 208 39.39 -28.79 2.70
CA PHE A 208 38.01 -28.98 2.31
C PHE A 208 37.20 -27.68 2.38
N GLN A 209 37.33 -26.88 3.44
CA GLN A 209 36.61 -25.61 3.56
C GLN A 209 36.95 -24.63 2.43
N LEU A 210 38.21 -24.55 2.03
CA LEU A 210 38.65 -23.76 0.87
C LEU A 210 38.08 -24.31 -0.44
N LEU A 211 38.11 -25.64 -0.63
CA LEU A 211 37.54 -26.30 -1.79
C LEU A 211 36.02 -26.04 -1.89
N TRP A 212 35.30 -26.09 -0.78
CA TRP A 212 33.86 -25.79 -0.74
C TRP A 212 33.56 -24.32 -0.97
N LEU A 213 34.41 -23.42 -0.48
CA LEU A 213 34.27 -22.00 -0.78
C LEU A 213 34.43 -21.75 -2.29
N LEU A 214 35.46 -22.31 -2.91
CA LEU A 214 35.69 -22.19 -4.35
C LEU A 214 34.54 -22.82 -5.15
N SER A 215 34.12 -24.03 -4.77
CA SER A 215 33.01 -24.73 -5.41
C SER A 215 31.72 -23.94 -5.34
N ARG A 216 31.42 -23.30 -4.18
CA ARG A 216 30.28 -22.39 -4.02
C ARG A 216 30.41 -21.17 -4.91
N MET A 217 31.58 -20.53 -4.98
CA MET A 217 31.80 -19.39 -5.87
C MET A 217 31.55 -19.74 -7.34
N VAL A 218 32.07 -20.89 -7.79
CA VAL A 218 31.85 -21.40 -9.16
C VAL A 218 30.36 -21.69 -9.38
N PHE A 219 29.72 -22.43 -8.47
CA PHE A 219 28.30 -22.75 -8.57
C PHE A 219 27.44 -21.49 -8.62
N PHE A 220 27.68 -20.51 -7.73
CA PHE A 220 26.96 -19.24 -7.74
C PHE A 220 27.21 -18.48 -9.04
N HIS A 221 28.44 -18.41 -9.53
CA HIS A 221 28.74 -17.73 -10.80
C HIS A 221 27.98 -18.34 -11.99
N LEU A 222 27.95 -19.67 -12.07
CA LEU A 222 27.25 -20.40 -13.15
C LEU A 222 25.73 -20.30 -13.01
N THR A 223 25.21 -20.38 -11.79
CA THR A 223 23.75 -20.36 -11.54
C THR A 223 23.16 -18.95 -11.46
N HIS A 224 23.97 -17.90 -11.26
CA HIS A 224 23.51 -16.52 -11.17
C HIS A 224 22.74 -16.09 -12.42
N LYS A 225 23.22 -16.50 -13.60
CA LYS A 225 22.58 -16.21 -14.89
C LYS A 225 21.19 -16.84 -15.06
N HIS A 226 20.79 -17.75 -14.16
CA HIS A 226 19.51 -18.45 -14.22
C HIS A 226 18.54 -18.02 -13.11
N GLY A 227 19.03 -17.31 -12.09
CA GLY A 227 18.18 -16.72 -11.05
C GLY A 227 17.68 -15.32 -11.40
N GLU A 228 18.37 -14.61 -12.29
CA GLU A 228 17.87 -13.37 -12.88
C GLU A 228 16.98 -13.72 -14.07
N LEU A 229 15.73 -14.12 -13.80
CA LEU A 229 14.71 -14.20 -14.83
C LEU A 229 14.50 -12.79 -15.40
N SER A 230 15.23 -12.51 -16.47
CA SER A 230 15.07 -11.42 -17.42
C SER A 230 13.74 -11.45 -18.19
N GLY A 231 12.70 -12.05 -17.60
CA GLY A 231 11.38 -12.28 -18.20
C GLY A 231 10.27 -11.46 -17.54
N HIS A 232 10.59 -10.32 -16.91
CA HIS A 232 9.54 -9.40 -16.46
C HIS A 232 9.03 -8.62 -17.66
N VAL A 233 8.12 -9.23 -18.42
CA VAL A 233 7.46 -8.56 -19.53
C VAL A 233 6.32 -7.75 -18.95
N PHE A 234 6.46 -6.43 -18.98
CA PHE A 234 5.39 -5.52 -18.66
C PHE A 234 4.77 -5.02 -19.95
N VAL A 235 3.45 -5.19 -20.08
CA VAL A 235 2.69 -4.61 -21.18
C VAL A 235 2.00 -3.37 -20.66
N GLN A 236 2.24 -2.24 -21.33
CA GLN A 236 1.52 -1.01 -21.04
C GLN A 236 0.05 -1.19 -21.42
N ALA A 237 -0.84 -0.85 -20.49
CA ALA A 237 -2.27 -0.97 -20.68
C ALA A 237 -2.96 0.39 -20.54
N GLU A 238 -4.10 0.55 -21.20
CA GLU A 238 -4.95 1.73 -21.08
C GLU A 238 -6.12 1.42 -20.16
N TRP A 239 -6.43 2.33 -19.22
CA TRP A 239 -7.54 2.20 -18.27
C TRP A 239 -8.86 1.71 -18.91
N LYS A 240 -9.26 2.36 -20.01
CA LYS A 240 -10.52 2.08 -20.71
C LYS A 240 -10.59 0.68 -21.34
N LYS A 241 -9.44 0.05 -21.60
CA LYS A 241 -9.34 -1.29 -22.22
C LYS A 241 -9.16 -2.41 -21.20
N LEU A 242 -9.08 -2.08 -19.91
CA LEU A 242 -8.93 -3.07 -18.85
C LEU A 242 -10.25 -3.79 -18.57
N ASP A 243 -10.12 -5.08 -18.27
CA ASP A 243 -11.18 -5.89 -17.68
C ASP A 243 -11.53 -5.41 -16.26
N THR A 244 -12.74 -5.73 -15.82
CA THR A 244 -13.29 -5.36 -14.50
C THR A 244 -12.38 -5.79 -13.35
N SER A 245 -11.74 -6.96 -13.46
CA SER A 245 -10.82 -7.49 -12.44
C SER A 245 -9.57 -6.63 -12.25
N TRP A 246 -8.99 -6.11 -13.33
CA TRP A 246 -7.81 -5.24 -13.24
C TRP A 246 -8.17 -3.87 -12.71
N ARG A 247 -9.34 -3.34 -13.09
CA ARG A 247 -9.86 -2.09 -12.53
C ARG A 247 -10.09 -2.21 -11.03
N ALA A 248 -10.64 -3.33 -10.55
CA ALA A 248 -10.82 -3.59 -9.12
C ALA A 248 -9.50 -3.54 -8.34
N ARG A 249 -8.41 -4.10 -8.90
CA ARG A 249 -7.09 -4.06 -8.26
C ARG A 249 -6.50 -2.64 -8.19
N ILE A 250 -6.72 -1.84 -9.23
CA ILE A 250 -6.31 -0.43 -9.22
C ILE A 250 -7.13 0.37 -8.20
N ARG A 251 -8.43 0.08 -8.04
CA ARG A 251 -9.24 0.65 -6.96
C ARG A 251 -8.66 0.31 -5.59
N ASN A 252 -8.25 -0.93 -5.36
CA ASN A 252 -7.60 -1.33 -4.09
C ASN A 252 -6.29 -0.57 -3.83
N LEU A 253 -5.51 -0.25 -4.87
CA LEU A 253 -4.34 0.63 -4.74
C LEU A 253 -4.75 2.05 -4.32
N ALA A 254 -5.83 2.61 -4.89
CA ALA A 254 -6.35 3.92 -4.51
C ALA A 254 -6.88 3.93 -3.07
N TYR A 255 -7.61 2.89 -2.64
CA TYR A 255 -8.11 2.76 -1.25
C TYR A 255 -6.96 2.65 -0.26
N SER A 256 -5.91 1.91 -0.61
CA SER A 256 -4.71 1.82 0.19
C SER A 256 -3.97 3.16 0.28
N LEU A 257 -3.89 3.91 -0.83
CA LEU A 257 -3.32 5.26 -0.84
C LEU A 257 -4.13 6.23 0.02
N SER A 258 -5.46 6.18 -0.06
CA SER A 258 -6.35 6.97 0.80
C SER A 258 -6.10 6.66 2.28
N THR A 259 -6.01 5.38 2.62
CA THR A 259 -5.70 4.93 4.00
C THR A 259 -4.36 5.48 4.47
N HIS A 260 -3.31 5.39 3.65
CA HIS A 260 -2.01 6.00 3.95
C HIS A 260 -2.11 7.52 4.16
N GLN A 261 -2.82 8.22 3.27
CA GLN A 261 -3.05 9.67 3.41
C GLN A 261 -3.73 10.03 4.72
N THR A 262 -4.73 9.24 5.15
CA THR A 262 -5.39 9.39 6.45
C THR A 262 -4.43 9.25 7.63
N TYR A 263 -3.46 8.32 7.57
CA TYR A 263 -2.44 8.17 8.61
C TYR A 263 -1.49 9.37 8.72
N ILE A 264 -1.07 9.92 7.58
CA ILE A 264 -0.16 11.08 7.54
C ILE A 264 -0.90 12.42 7.59
N HIS A 265 -2.24 12.40 7.67
CA HIS A 265 -3.06 13.61 7.63
C HIS A 265 -2.82 14.52 8.84
N PRO A 266 -2.70 15.86 8.66
CA PRO A 266 -2.58 16.79 9.79
C PRO A 266 -3.72 16.68 10.82
N ARG A 267 -4.94 16.38 10.34
CA ARG A 267 -6.14 16.12 11.16
C ARG A 267 -6.13 14.77 11.90
N LYS A 268 -5.14 13.91 11.63
CA LYS A 268 -4.98 12.56 12.19
C LYS A 268 -6.09 11.58 11.79
N ARG A 269 -5.78 10.28 11.90
CA ARG A 269 -6.67 9.18 11.52
C ARG A 269 -8.04 9.19 12.21
N TYR A 270 -8.10 9.56 13.50
CA TYR A 270 -9.36 9.54 14.25
C TYR A 270 -10.45 10.45 13.67
N SER A 271 -10.07 11.45 12.87
CA SER A 271 -11.03 12.35 12.22
C SER A 271 -11.76 11.70 11.02
N TYR A 272 -11.30 10.53 10.56
CA TYR A 272 -11.74 9.87 9.33
C TYR A 272 -12.36 8.49 9.59
N GLU A 273 -12.70 8.16 10.84
CA GLU A 273 -13.18 6.81 11.20
C GLU A 273 -14.52 6.44 10.57
N GLU A 274 -15.33 7.44 10.22
CA GLU A 274 -16.63 7.26 9.56
C GLU A 274 -16.61 7.51 8.05
N ASP A 275 -15.44 7.80 7.49
CA ASP A 275 -15.28 7.96 6.05
C ASP A 275 -15.36 6.60 5.35
N ALA A 276 -15.90 6.62 4.14
CA ALA A 276 -15.88 5.48 3.26
C ALA A 276 -14.44 5.07 2.94
N VAL A 277 -14.10 3.82 3.23
CA VAL A 277 -12.79 3.23 2.88
C VAL A 277 -12.75 2.82 1.40
N GLU A 278 -13.91 2.51 0.84
CA GLU A 278 -14.13 2.10 -0.55
C GLU A 278 -15.20 2.97 -1.20
N LEU A 279 -15.29 2.95 -2.54
CA LEU A 279 -16.33 3.71 -3.24
C LEU A 279 -17.71 3.07 -3.02
N PRO A 280 -18.69 3.79 -2.44
CA PRO A 280 -20.05 3.28 -2.30
C PRO A 280 -20.74 3.16 -3.66
N ASP A 281 -21.93 2.55 -3.69
CA ASP A 281 -22.84 2.73 -4.81
C ASP A 281 -23.40 4.14 -4.81
N PHE A 282 -22.98 4.97 -5.76
CA PHE A 282 -23.33 6.38 -5.79
C PHE A 282 -24.83 6.62 -5.98
N GLY A 283 -25.60 5.62 -6.45
CA GLY A 283 -27.02 5.78 -6.72
C GLY A 283 -27.28 6.96 -7.65
N THR A 284 -28.26 7.80 -7.31
CA THR A 284 -28.53 9.03 -8.06
C THR A 284 -27.59 10.14 -7.60
N VAL A 285 -26.79 10.67 -8.51
CA VAL A 285 -25.90 11.81 -8.22
C VAL A 285 -26.62 13.10 -8.57
N VAL A 286 -26.79 13.98 -7.58
CA VAL A 286 -27.42 15.29 -7.76
C VAL A 286 -26.46 16.40 -7.35
N GLU A 287 -26.59 17.56 -7.97
CA GLU A 287 -25.73 18.71 -7.67
C GLU A 287 -26.18 19.50 -6.42
N GLU A 288 -27.44 19.33 -6.03
CA GLU A 288 -28.09 20.02 -4.91
C GLU A 288 -29.13 19.11 -4.23
N PHE A 289 -29.29 19.25 -2.91
CA PHE A 289 -30.31 18.55 -2.14
C PHE A 289 -31.69 19.23 -2.27
N SER A 290 -32.75 18.44 -2.46
CA SER A 290 -34.12 18.96 -2.56
C SER A 290 -34.73 19.30 -1.19
N ILE A 291 -35.05 20.58 -0.95
CA ILE A 291 -35.60 21.09 0.32
C ILE A 291 -37.13 20.87 0.45
N SER A 292 -37.74 20.00 -0.36
CA SER A 292 -39.22 19.85 -0.41
C SER A 292 -39.90 19.55 0.94
N GLU A 293 -39.16 19.07 1.94
CA GLU A 293 -39.67 18.69 3.26
C GLU A 293 -39.23 19.60 4.44
N ALA A 294 -38.58 20.75 4.20
CA ALA A 294 -38.13 21.59 5.32
C ALA A 294 -39.28 22.12 6.16
N ARG A 295 -39.26 21.79 7.45
CA ARG A 295 -40.18 22.35 8.46
C ARG A 295 -39.41 23.34 9.31
N ASN A 296 -39.86 24.58 9.35
CA ASN A 296 -39.24 25.66 10.14
C ASN A 296 -37.74 25.90 9.83
N GLY A 297 -37.29 25.61 8.60
CA GLY A 297 -35.89 25.75 8.21
C GLY A 297 -34.97 24.62 8.71
N GLU A 298 -35.53 23.54 9.25
CA GLU A 298 -34.79 22.32 9.59
C GLU A 298 -35.26 21.14 8.72
N VAL A 299 -34.30 20.29 8.37
CA VAL A 299 -34.50 19.06 7.58
C VAL A 299 -33.83 17.91 8.31
N LYS A 300 -34.49 16.76 8.42
CA LYS A 300 -33.86 15.53 8.89
C LYS A 300 -33.31 14.75 7.71
N ILE A 301 -32.04 14.40 7.77
CA ILE A 301 -31.34 13.69 6.69
C ILE A 301 -30.72 12.43 7.28
N ASN A 302 -30.91 11.28 6.64
CA ASN A 302 -30.23 10.06 7.04
C ASN A 302 -28.98 9.86 6.17
N VAL A 303 -27.80 10.14 6.73
CA VAL A 303 -26.51 10.03 6.05
C VAL A 303 -26.02 8.58 6.14
N THR A 304 -25.78 7.95 5.00
CA THR A 304 -25.35 6.54 4.93
C THR A 304 -23.86 6.38 4.70
N SER A 305 -23.23 7.32 4.01
CA SER A 305 -21.80 7.28 3.69
C SER A 305 -21.23 8.67 3.43
N VAL A 306 -19.94 8.86 3.66
CA VAL A 306 -19.20 10.06 3.29
C VAL A 306 -17.92 9.66 2.57
N VAL A 307 -17.76 10.07 1.31
CA VAL A 307 -16.51 9.91 0.57
C VAL A 307 -15.66 11.16 0.82
N GLY A 308 -14.61 11.02 1.60
CA GLY A 308 -13.76 12.12 2.05
C GLY A 308 -12.67 12.56 1.08
N ASP A 309 -12.00 13.66 1.43
CA ASP A 309 -10.90 14.28 0.69
C ASP A 309 -9.76 13.32 0.36
N THR A 310 -9.37 12.46 1.30
CA THR A 310 -8.27 11.50 1.10
C THR A 310 -8.60 10.46 0.03
N LEU A 311 -9.84 9.95 0.02
CA LEU A 311 -10.30 8.99 -0.99
C LEU A 311 -10.48 9.67 -2.35
N LEU A 312 -11.09 10.85 -2.38
CA LEU A 312 -11.25 11.64 -3.62
C LEU A 312 -9.89 11.99 -4.24
N ALA A 313 -8.93 12.44 -3.44
CA ALA A 313 -7.58 12.77 -3.91
C ALA A 313 -6.82 11.55 -4.40
N ALA A 314 -6.91 10.42 -3.68
CA ALA A 314 -6.31 9.17 -4.12
C ALA A 314 -6.91 8.70 -5.45
N ILE A 315 -8.23 8.79 -5.64
CA ILE A 315 -8.90 8.40 -6.89
C ILE A 315 -8.55 9.35 -8.03
N CYS A 316 -8.59 10.67 -7.83
CA CYS A 316 -8.25 11.62 -8.88
C CYS A 316 -6.81 11.42 -9.36
N TRP A 317 -5.88 11.19 -8.41
CA TRP A 317 -4.50 10.91 -8.73
C TRP A 317 -4.34 9.54 -9.38
N VAL A 318 -4.92 8.46 -8.85
CA VAL A 318 -4.79 7.08 -9.39
C VAL A 318 -5.59 6.85 -10.68
N GLY A 319 -6.70 7.53 -10.88
CA GLY A 319 -7.51 7.48 -12.10
C GLY A 319 -6.88 8.33 -13.22
N GLY A 320 -6.28 9.47 -12.87
CA GLY A 320 -5.62 10.36 -13.84
C GLY A 320 -6.59 11.19 -14.69
N GLU A 321 -7.88 11.17 -14.39
CA GLU A 321 -8.90 11.92 -15.12
C GLU A 321 -8.93 13.40 -14.73
N ALA A 322 -8.68 13.70 -13.47
CA ALA A 322 -8.59 15.07 -12.94
C ALA A 322 -7.25 15.29 -12.21
N PRO A 323 -6.11 15.25 -12.92
CA PRO A 323 -4.78 15.30 -12.30
C PRO A 323 -4.46 16.64 -11.63
N HIS A 324 -5.17 17.72 -11.99
CA HIS A 324 -5.07 19.03 -11.32
C HIS A 324 -5.77 19.07 -9.97
N LEU A 325 -6.65 18.11 -9.66
CA LEU A 325 -7.28 17.98 -8.35
C LEU A 325 -6.32 17.28 -7.39
N THR A 326 -5.57 18.09 -6.65
CA THR A 326 -4.55 17.67 -5.70
C THR A 326 -5.13 17.52 -4.28
N GLY A 327 -4.36 16.93 -3.36
CA GLY A 327 -4.76 16.84 -1.95
C GLY A 327 -5.13 18.20 -1.36
N SER A 328 -4.40 19.26 -1.73
CA SER A 328 -4.68 20.62 -1.24
C SER A 328 -5.96 21.25 -1.81
N SER A 329 -6.32 20.94 -3.06
CA SER A 329 -7.57 21.44 -3.66
C SER A 329 -8.78 20.66 -3.15
N LEU A 330 -8.61 19.38 -2.81
CA LEU A 330 -9.67 18.51 -2.31
C LEU A 330 -9.76 18.46 -0.78
N TYR A 331 -8.89 19.15 -0.03
CA TYR A 331 -8.73 19.03 1.43
C TYR A 331 -10.02 19.15 2.27
N ASP A 332 -11.00 19.90 1.76
CA ASP A 332 -12.30 20.14 2.40
C ASP A 332 -13.46 19.60 1.54
N SER A 333 -13.15 18.90 0.45
CA SER A 333 -14.11 18.29 -0.45
C SER A 333 -14.63 16.98 0.11
N CYS A 334 -15.91 16.71 -0.14
CA CYS A 334 -16.50 15.41 0.15
C CYS A 334 -17.68 15.13 -0.76
N ILE A 335 -18.13 13.88 -0.76
CA ILE A 335 -19.43 13.48 -1.31
C ILE A 335 -20.22 12.91 -0.15
N VAL A 336 -21.36 13.52 0.15
CA VAL A 336 -22.27 13.02 1.18
C VAL A 336 -23.31 12.15 0.50
N GLN A 337 -23.48 10.93 1.01
CA GLN A 337 -24.52 10.03 0.58
C GLN A 337 -25.61 9.96 1.64
N CYS A 338 -26.85 10.10 1.20
CA CYS A 338 -28.01 10.07 2.08
C CYS A 338 -29.17 9.28 1.45
N CYS A 339 -30.08 8.81 2.30
CA CYS A 339 -31.35 8.22 1.86
C CYS A 339 -32.45 9.29 1.89
N VAL A 340 -33.09 9.50 0.74
CA VAL A 340 -34.24 10.39 0.58
C VAL A 340 -35.37 9.57 -0.04
N ALA A 341 -36.48 9.41 0.67
CA ALA A 341 -37.64 8.61 0.22
C ALA A 341 -37.27 7.21 -0.32
N ASP A 342 -36.42 6.48 0.42
CA ASP A 342 -35.87 5.16 0.07
C ASP A 342 -34.89 5.11 -1.12
N GLU A 343 -34.58 6.24 -1.75
CA GLU A 343 -33.54 6.35 -2.78
C GLU A 343 -32.20 6.78 -2.18
N THR A 344 -31.11 6.19 -2.68
CA THR A 344 -29.75 6.61 -2.32
C THR A 344 -29.31 7.74 -3.23
N VAL A 345 -29.00 8.88 -2.62
CA VAL A 345 -28.60 10.10 -3.32
C VAL A 345 -27.20 10.50 -2.87
N SER A 346 -26.31 10.76 -3.82
CA SER A 346 -24.94 11.25 -3.56
C SER A 346 -24.81 12.71 -4.01
N ILE A 347 -24.31 13.55 -3.11
CA ILE A 347 -24.26 15.00 -3.30
C ILE A 347 -22.84 15.51 -3.02
N PRO A 348 -22.18 16.13 -4.01
CA PRO A 348 -20.93 16.84 -3.76
C PRO A 348 -21.13 17.96 -2.75
N ALA A 349 -20.28 18.01 -1.74
CA ALA A 349 -20.43 18.90 -0.61
C ALA A 349 -19.07 19.35 -0.07
N VAL A 350 -19.10 20.32 0.84
CA VAL A 350 -17.91 20.75 1.58
C VAL A 350 -18.00 20.28 3.02
N ARG A 351 -16.88 19.86 3.57
CA ARG A 351 -16.73 19.55 4.99
C ARG A 351 -15.51 20.22 5.57
N VAL A 352 -15.61 20.64 6.82
CA VAL A 352 -14.49 21.27 7.53
C VAL A 352 -14.40 20.70 8.91
N LEU A 353 -13.16 20.42 9.32
CA LEU A 353 -12.88 20.09 10.70
C LEU A 353 -12.61 21.39 11.44
N THR A 354 -13.48 21.74 12.38
CA THR A 354 -13.24 22.86 13.28
C THR A 354 -12.73 22.36 14.62
N SER A 355 -11.96 23.20 15.32
CA SER A 355 -11.54 22.96 16.68
C SER A 355 -11.95 24.10 17.59
N THR A 356 -12.04 23.84 18.90
CA THR A 356 -12.15 24.92 19.89
C THR A 356 -11.01 25.91 19.67
N ARG A 357 -11.32 27.22 19.56
CA ARG A 357 -10.28 28.24 19.42
C ARG A 357 -9.29 28.11 20.58
N PRO A 358 -7.96 28.12 20.31
CA PRO A 358 -7.00 28.18 21.39
C PRO A 358 -7.29 29.42 22.23
N ARG A 359 -7.43 29.25 23.55
CA ARG A 359 -7.56 30.37 24.49
C ARG A 359 -6.22 31.12 24.48
N ILE A 360 -6.08 32.09 23.59
CA ILE A 360 -4.92 32.98 23.58
C ILE A 360 -4.99 33.76 24.89
N LEU A 361 -4.05 33.49 25.81
CA LEU A 361 -3.86 34.32 26.99
C LEU A 361 -3.52 35.72 26.51
N ALA A 362 -4.19 36.73 27.07
CA ALA A 362 -4.31 38.11 26.58
C ALA A 362 -3.02 38.96 26.57
N ASN A 363 -1.85 38.34 26.39
CA ASN A 363 -0.60 39.02 26.10
C ASN A 363 -0.13 38.56 24.73
N ASP A 364 -0.48 39.33 23.70
CA ASP A 364 0.48 39.84 22.73
C ASP A 364 -0.30 40.57 21.63
N GLU A 365 0.25 41.70 21.17
CA GLU A 365 -0.18 42.53 20.04
C GLU A 365 -0.08 41.77 18.69
N ILE A 366 -0.64 40.56 18.61
CA ILE A 366 -0.52 39.70 17.44
C ILE A 366 -1.74 39.89 16.55
N ALA A 367 -1.47 40.56 15.43
CA ALA A 367 -2.23 40.80 14.21
C ALA A 367 -3.66 40.17 14.09
N PRO A 368 -4.64 40.95 13.58
CA PRO A 368 -6.00 40.47 13.25
C PRO A 368 -6.04 39.31 12.25
N ASP A 369 -4.92 38.96 11.61
CA ASP A 369 -4.78 37.82 10.69
C ASP A 369 -4.84 36.44 11.37
N ARG A 370 -4.88 36.35 12.71
CA ARG A 370 -4.99 35.06 13.45
C ARG A 370 -6.42 34.52 13.62
N VAL A 371 -7.45 35.19 13.09
CA VAL A 371 -8.85 34.74 13.20
C VAL A 371 -9.10 33.47 12.38
N PHE A 372 -8.41 33.29 11.25
CA PHE A 372 -8.58 32.14 10.35
C PHE A 372 -7.28 31.33 10.29
N PRO A 373 -7.22 30.09 10.79
CA PRO A 373 -6.04 29.24 10.68
C PRO A 373 -5.74 28.90 9.20
N PRO A 374 -4.46 28.69 8.84
CA PRO A 374 -4.14 28.18 7.51
C PRO A 374 -4.69 26.77 7.33
N ARG A 375 -5.17 26.47 6.11
CA ARG A 375 -5.57 25.12 5.71
C ARG A 375 -4.39 24.17 5.91
N GLY A 376 -4.64 22.96 6.42
CA GLY A 376 -3.57 22.00 6.71
C GLY A 376 -3.04 22.04 8.15
N SER A 377 -3.53 22.92 9.01
CA SER A 377 -3.08 23.01 10.41
C SER A 377 -3.42 21.75 11.22
N SER A 378 -2.56 21.42 12.18
CA SER A 378 -2.83 20.36 13.17
C SER A 378 -3.98 20.75 14.09
N ASN A 379 -4.78 19.77 14.53
CA ASN A 379 -5.90 19.98 15.44
C ASN A 379 -5.54 19.72 16.93
N HIS A 380 -6.43 20.11 17.83
CA HIS A 380 -6.25 20.04 19.30
C HIS A 380 -6.72 18.72 19.94
N GLY A 381 -6.73 17.62 19.17
CA GLY A 381 -7.14 16.30 19.64
C GLY A 381 -8.65 16.00 19.48
N PRO A 382 -9.06 14.74 19.64
CA PRO A 382 -10.40 14.25 19.28
C PRO A 382 -11.54 14.84 20.12
N LEU A 383 -11.27 15.29 21.34
CA LEU A 383 -12.28 15.85 22.25
C LEU A 383 -12.63 17.31 21.94
N ASN A 384 -11.82 17.99 21.13
CA ASN A 384 -11.92 19.42 20.88
C ASN A 384 -12.19 19.75 19.41
N VAL A 385 -12.72 18.77 18.66
CA VAL A 385 -12.96 18.92 17.23
C VAL A 385 -14.35 18.43 16.86
N SER A 386 -14.96 19.06 15.86
CA SER A 386 -16.18 18.58 15.23
C SER A 386 -16.15 18.79 13.73
N TRP A 387 -16.80 17.90 13.00
CA TRP A 387 -17.05 18.10 11.59
C TRP A 387 -18.25 19.02 11.39
N TYR A 388 -18.13 19.95 10.46
CA TYR A 388 -19.24 20.69 9.87
C TYR A 388 -19.31 20.36 8.40
N TYR A 389 -20.53 20.18 7.89
CA TYR A 389 -20.82 19.91 6.49
C TYR A 389 -21.74 21.00 5.98
N TRP A 390 -21.48 21.46 4.76
CA TRP A 390 -22.43 22.27 4.00
C TRP A 390 -22.74 21.59 2.68
N ILE A 391 -24.02 21.25 2.50
CA ILE A 391 -24.53 20.65 1.27
C ILE A 391 -25.32 21.71 0.52
N PRO A 392 -25.04 21.97 -0.77
CA PRO A 392 -25.85 22.87 -1.57
C PRO A 392 -27.28 22.35 -1.68
N CYS A 393 -28.27 23.20 -1.51
CA CYS A 393 -29.69 22.81 -1.57
C CYS A 393 -30.58 23.76 -2.39
N GLY A 394 -29.94 24.68 -3.11
CA GLY A 394 -30.56 25.66 -3.97
C GLY A 394 -29.63 26.83 -4.22
N PRO A 395 -29.99 27.76 -5.13
CA PRO A 395 -29.21 28.96 -5.39
C PRO A 395 -29.00 29.81 -4.12
N GLY A 396 -27.76 29.88 -3.64
CA GLY A 396 -27.38 30.61 -2.42
C GLY A 396 -27.93 30.03 -1.11
N LEU A 397 -28.35 28.75 -1.14
CA LEU A 397 -28.89 28.02 -0.01
C LEU A 397 -28.04 26.79 0.33
N TRP A 398 -27.86 26.58 1.62
CA TRP A 398 -27.02 25.54 2.19
C TRP A 398 -27.75 24.77 3.28
N LEU A 399 -27.48 23.47 3.36
CA LEU A 399 -27.80 22.65 4.52
C LEU A 399 -26.54 22.54 5.37
N GLN A 400 -26.56 23.20 6.53
CA GLN A 400 -25.53 23.05 7.52
C GLN A 400 -25.85 21.85 8.42
N MET A 401 -24.88 20.95 8.58
CA MET A 401 -24.93 19.87 9.56
C MET A 401 -23.66 19.87 10.40
N GLN A 402 -23.80 19.52 11.67
CA GLN A 402 -22.70 19.33 12.60
C GLN A 402 -22.64 17.86 13.03
N GLY A 403 -21.42 17.30 13.11
CA GLY A 403 -21.19 15.97 13.65
C GLY A 403 -21.12 15.97 15.18
N ASP A 404 -21.61 14.89 15.79
CA ASP A 404 -21.57 14.65 17.24
C ASP A 404 -20.31 13.86 17.61
N ASN A 405 -19.33 14.48 18.27
CA ASN A 405 -18.07 13.83 18.64
C ASN A 405 -17.39 13.14 17.43
N LEU A 406 -17.26 13.86 16.32
CA LEU A 406 -16.77 13.38 15.02
C LEU A 406 -17.69 12.40 14.28
N ARG A 407 -18.77 11.93 14.91
CA ARG A 407 -19.75 11.05 14.27
C ARG A 407 -20.74 11.83 13.43
N PHE A 408 -20.95 11.39 12.21
CA PHE A 408 -21.78 12.02 11.20
C PHE A 408 -22.76 11.06 10.50
N LEU A 409 -22.49 9.75 10.49
CA LEU A 409 -23.42 8.77 9.88
C LEU A 409 -24.73 8.63 10.68
N GLY A 410 -25.80 8.25 10.00
CA GLY A 410 -27.15 8.08 10.56
C GLY A 410 -28.05 9.31 10.44
N SER A 411 -29.11 9.37 11.24
CA SER A 411 -30.07 10.47 11.22
C SER A 411 -29.44 11.75 11.80
N ARG A 412 -29.42 12.82 10.99
CA ARG A 412 -28.91 14.15 11.34
C ARG A 412 -29.97 15.22 11.15
N SER A 413 -29.90 16.26 11.98
CA SER A 413 -30.65 17.49 11.75
C SER A 413 -29.78 18.46 10.96
N ALA A 414 -30.33 19.00 9.88
CA ALA A 414 -29.69 19.96 9.01
C ALA A 414 -30.46 21.28 9.04
N LYS A 415 -29.74 22.38 9.19
CA LYS A 415 -30.32 23.72 9.16
C LYS A 415 -30.18 24.32 7.77
N VAL A 416 -31.29 24.81 7.22
CA VAL A 416 -31.30 25.56 5.96
C VAL A 416 -30.76 26.96 6.23
N MET A 417 -29.76 27.38 5.47
CA MET A 417 -29.06 28.64 5.63
C MET A 417 -28.88 29.35 4.30
N THR A 418 -28.95 30.68 4.29
CA THR A 418 -28.55 31.50 3.15
C THR A 418 -27.04 31.75 3.15
N ASP A 419 -26.47 32.17 2.01
CA ASP A 419 -25.07 32.59 1.91
C ASP A 419 -24.65 33.58 3.00
N ASN A 420 -25.53 34.55 3.32
CA ASN A 420 -25.28 35.55 4.36
C ASN A 420 -25.22 34.91 5.75
N GLN A 421 -26.09 33.95 6.03
CA GLN A 421 -26.10 33.24 7.31
C GLN A 421 -24.87 32.33 7.43
N VAL A 422 -24.49 31.62 6.36
CA VAL A 422 -23.27 30.79 6.35
C VAL A 422 -22.04 31.66 6.56
N THR A 423 -21.95 32.80 5.87
CA THR A 423 -20.85 33.77 6.03
C THR A 423 -20.79 34.32 7.46
N ALA A 424 -21.93 34.69 8.05
CA ALA A 424 -22.00 35.16 9.43
C ALA A 424 -21.52 34.08 10.42
N VAL A 425 -21.83 32.82 10.15
CA VAL A 425 -21.41 31.69 10.98
C VAL A 425 -19.92 31.37 10.82
N LEU A 426 -19.36 31.45 9.61
CA LEU A 426 -17.91 31.30 9.36
C LEU A 426 -17.09 32.42 9.99
N GLN A 427 -17.61 33.65 9.99
CA GLN A 427 -16.97 34.83 10.60
C GLN A 427 -17.21 34.94 12.10
N GLY A 428 -18.13 34.14 12.64
CA GLY A 428 -18.43 34.09 14.06
C GLY A 428 -17.31 33.49 14.89
N ASP A 429 -17.43 33.60 16.21
CA ASP A 429 -16.40 33.12 17.14
C ASP A 429 -16.46 31.62 17.43
N GLU A 430 -17.50 30.94 16.95
CA GLU A 430 -17.78 29.54 17.25
C GLU A 430 -16.93 28.57 16.42
N MET A 431 -16.40 29.01 15.28
CA MET A 431 -15.57 28.18 14.41
C MET A 431 -14.13 28.70 14.28
N PHE A 432 -13.20 27.75 14.27
CA PHE A 432 -11.80 27.94 13.93
C PHE A 432 -11.51 27.18 12.63
N VAL A 433 -11.77 27.81 11.49
CA VAL A 433 -11.63 27.23 10.14
C VAL A 433 -10.97 28.22 9.19
N SER A 434 -10.41 27.75 8.08
CA SER A 434 -9.73 28.62 7.10
C SER A 434 -10.65 29.43 6.20
N PHE A 435 -11.97 29.15 6.23
CA PHE A 435 -12.94 29.74 5.31
C PHE A 435 -13.48 31.07 5.82
N ARG A 436 -13.57 32.06 4.92
CA ARG A 436 -14.01 33.44 5.25
C ARG A 436 -15.46 33.73 4.92
N ASP A 437 -16.00 33.07 3.90
CA ASP A 437 -17.34 33.31 3.38
C ASP A 437 -17.90 32.09 2.61
N ALA A 438 -19.19 32.17 2.26
CA ALA A 438 -19.87 31.12 1.51
C ALA A 438 -19.32 30.93 0.07
N LYS A 439 -18.67 31.94 -0.52
CA LYS A 439 -18.12 31.85 -1.88
C LYS A 439 -16.89 30.93 -1.92
N GLU A 440 -16.06 30.96 -0.88
CA GLU A 440 -14.97 30.00 -0.74
C GLU A 440 -15.49 28.56 -0.60
N LEU A 441 -16.62 28.35 0.09
CA LEU A 441 -17.29 27.04 0.17
C LEU A 441 -17.78 26.58 -1.20
N SER A 442 -18.42 27.46 -1.99
CA SER A 442 -18.85 27.14 -3.36
C SER A 442 -17.69 26.67 -4.25
N THR A 443 -16.51 27.27 -4.09
CA THR A 443 -15.31 26.86 -4.83
C THR A 443 -14.89 25.42 -4.49
N VAL A 444 -15.04 25.01 -3.23
CA VAL A 444 -14.76 23.63 -2.80
C VAL A 444 -15.84 22.66 -3.28
N VAL A 445 -17.10 23.09 -3.33
CA VAL A 445 -18.18 22.29 -3.92
C VAL A 445 -17.91 22.01 -5.39
N GLU A 446 -17.45 22.98 -6.17
CA GLU A 446 -17.05 22.75 -7.57
C GLU A 446 -15.95 21.70 -7.70
N ALA A 447 -14.90 21.79 -6.87
CA ALA A 447 -13.86 20.76 -6.83
C ALA A 447 -14.42 19.38 -6.44
N SER A 448 -15.40 19.35 -5.53
CA SER A 448 -16.09 18.12 -5.11
C SER A 448 -16.95 17.54 -6.25
N ARG A 449 -17.61 18.39 -7.05
CA ARG A 449 -18.40 17.99 -8.24
C ARG A 449 -17.50 17.36 -9.29
N GLU A 450 -16.36 17.99 -9.58
CA GLU A 450 -15.39 17.47 -10.54
C GLU A 450 -14.78 16.14 -10.06
N ALA A 451 -14.38 16.06 -8.77
CA ALA A 451 -13.89 14.82 -8.18
C ALA A 451 -14.94 13.71 -8.15
N CYS A 452 -16.23 14.05 -7.95
CA CYS A 452 -17.34 13.11 -8.00
C CYS A 452 -17.48 12.49 -9.40
N ARG A 453 -17.41 13.30 -10.46
CA ARG A 453 -17.42 12.80 -11.85
C ARG A 453 -16.25 11.86 -12.12
N ALA A 454 -15.04 12.24 -11.68
CA ALA A 454 -13.86 11.37 -11.78
C ALA A 454 -14.03 10.06 -10.99
N ALA A 455 -14.64 10.10 -9.80
CA ALA A 455 -14.88 8.92 -8.99
C ALA A 455 -15.91 7.96 -9.60
N ILE A 456 -16.97 8.48 -10.23
CA ILE A 456 -17.96 7.67 -10.96
C ILE A 456 -17.28 6.96 -12.13
N ASN A 457 -16.50 7.68 -12.92
CA ASN A 457 -15.79 7.13 -14.08
C ASN A 457 -14.67 6.15 -13.68
N PHE A 458 -14.06 6.34 -12.52
CA PHE A 458 -13.10 5.41 -11.94
C PHE A 458 -13.76 4.13 -11.38
N LYS A 459 -15.03 4.21 -11.00
CA LYS A 459 -15.81 3.05 -10.55
C LYS A 459 -16.27 2.18 -11.74
N ALA A 460 -16.71 2.84 -12.82
CA ALA A 460 -17.19 2.21 -14.06
C ALA A 460 -16.11 1.37 -14.76
#